data_AF-A0A532D8B4-F1
#
_entry.id   AF-A0A532D8B4-F1
#
_cell.length_a   1.000
_cell.length_b   1.000
_cell.length_c   1.000
_cell.angle_alpha   90.00
_cell.angle_beta   90.00
_cell.angle_gamma   90.00
#
_symmetry.space_group_name_H-M   'P 1'
#
loop_
_entity.id
_entity.type
_entity.pdbx_description
1 polymer ?
#
loop_
_entity_poly.entity_id
_entity_poly.type
_entity_poly.pdbx_seq_one_letter_code
_entity_poly.pdbx_strand_id
1 'polypeptide(L)' 'GAQPTDRVLRFLDEAGIAKRDARSNPKKAEPGKKAQERAALLKKAQEDAAAAVAAAAAAPAEAEAASAE' A
#
# COMPACT_ATOMS: atom_id res chain seq x y z
N GLY A 1 12.48 -30.97 -25.65
CA GLY A 1 12.00 -31.62 -24.41
C GLY A 1 10.49 -31.45 -24.33
N ALA A 2 9.76 -32.48 -23.89
CA ALA A 2 8.32 -32.37 -23.70
C ALA A 2 8.05 -31.42 -22.52
N GLN A 3 7.28 -30.35 -22.75
CA GLN A 3 6.87 -29.45 -21.68
C GLN A 3 5.51 -29.94 -21.15
N PRO A 4 5.41 -30.31 -19.86
CA PRO A 4 4.14 -30.68 -19.27
C PRO A 4 3.19 -29.49 -19.27
N THR A 5 1.90 -29.77 -19.44
CA THR A 5 0.86 -28.73 -19.40
C THR A 5 0.64 -28.23 -17.96
N ASP A 6 0.01 -27.06 -17.80
CA ASP A 6 -0.24 -26.45 -16.48
C ASP A 6 -1.02 -27.35 -15.51
N ARG A 7 -1.91 -28.21 -16.03
CA ARG A 7 -2.62 -29.20 -15.21
C ARG A 7 -1.66 -30.25 -14.63
N VAL A 8 -0.72 -30.73 -15.43
CA VAL A 8 0.28 -31.72 -15.01
C VAL A 8 1.32 -31.10 -14.09
N LEU A 9 1.76 -29.87 -14.37
CA LEU A 9 2.70 -29.15 -13.52
C LEU A 9 2.21 -29.00 -12.09
N ARG A 10 0.91 -28.77 -11.86
CA ARG A 10 0.36 -28.71 -10.49
C ARG A 10 0.63 -29.98 -9.70
N PHE A 11 0.37 -31.15 -10.29
CA PHE A 11 0.63 -32.43 -9.64
C PHE A 11 2.12 -32.68 -9.45
N LEU A 12 2.94 -32.25 -10.41
CA LEU A 12 4.39 -32.37 -10.30
C LEU A 12 4.97 -31.43 -9.24
N ASP A 13 4.39 -30.26 -9.01
CA ASP A 13 4.79 -29.35 -7.92
C ASP A 13 4.42 -29.89 -6.55
N GLU A 14 3.20 -30.41 -6.41
CA GLU A 14 2.72 -31.04 -5.18
C GLU A 14 3.59 -32.24 -4.82
N ALA A 15 4.06 -32.99 -5.83
CA ALA A 15 5.03 -34.07 -5.68
C ALA A 15 6.50 -33.60 -5.58
N GLY A 16 6.79 -32.30 -5.75
CA GLY A 16 8.14 -31.73 -5.67
C GLY A 16 9.07 -32.09 -6.85
N ILE A 17 8.54 -32.59 -7.95
CA ILE A 17 9.31 -33.10 -9.11
C ILE A 17 9.64 -31.99 -10.11
N ALA A 18 8.69 -31.08 -10.34
CA ALA A 18 8.87 -29.93 -11.21
C ALA A 18 8.29 -28.70 -10.51
N LYS A 19 8.65 -27.50 -10.98
CA LYS A 19 8.14 -26.24 -10.42
C LYS A 19 7.28 -25.52 -11.46
N ARG A 20 6.10 -25.09 -11.05
CA ARG A 20 5.21 -24.23 -11.82
C ARG A 20 5.60 -22.80 -11.61
N ASP A 21 5.69 -22.10 -12.72
CA ASP A 21 5.92 -20.67 -12.71
C ASP A 21 4.70 -19.95 -12.15
N ALA A 22 4.94 -19.05 -11.19
CA ALA A 22 3.91 -18.18 -10.65
C ALA A 22 3.45 -17.23 -11.75
N ARG A 23 2.19 -17.36 -12.18
CA ARG A 23 1.57 -16.46 -13.17
C ARG A 23 1.16 -15.10 -12.62
N SER A 24 1.29 -14.87 -11.31
CA SER A 24 1.11 -13.56 -10.72
C SER A 24 2.28 -12.66 -11.11
N ASN A 25 1.99 -11.55 -11.80
CA ASN A 25 3.00 -10.56 -12.15
C ASN A 25 2.87 -9.33 -11.24
N PRO A 26 3.52 -9.33 -10.07
CA PRO A 26 3.43 -8.21 -9.13
C PRO A 26 3.92 -6.90 -9.73
N LYS A 27 4.93 -6.94 -10.62
CA LYS A 27 5.50 -5.75 -11.27
C LYS A 27 4.56 -5.10 -12.28
N LYS A 28 3.74 -5.88 -13.00
CA LYS A 28 2.70 -5.34 -13.91
C LYS A 28 1.37 -5.05 -13.21
N ALA A 29 1.15 -5.62 -12.03
CA ALA A 29 -0.02 -5.35 -11.21
C ALA A 29 0.10 -4.03 -10.42
N GLU A 30 1.27 -3.38 -10.45
CA GLU A 30 1.42 -2.07 -9.84
C GLU A 30 0.45 -1.07 -10.48
N PRO A 31 -0.23 -0.24 -9.68
CA PRO A 31 -1.04 0.84 -10.20
C PRO A 31 -0.13 1.74 -11.05
N GLY A 32 -0.58 2.13 -12.24
CA GLY A 32 0.23 2.93 -13.15
C GLY A 32 0.71 4.24 -12.50
N LYS A 33 1.77 4.85 -13.03
CA LYS A 33 2.42 6.05 -12.46
C LYS A 33 1.41 7.16 -12.06
N LYS A 34 0.39 7.40 -12.89
CA LYS A 34 -0.69 8.37 -12.62
C LYS A 34 -1.51 8.05 -11.36
N ALA A 35 -1.75 6.76 -11.08
CA ALA A 35 -2.47 6.32 -9.89
C ALA A 35 -1.58 6.35 -8.65
N GLN A 36 -0.27 6.08 -8.79
CA GLN A 36 0.70 6.26 -7.71
C GLN A 36 0.82 7.73 -7.30
N GLU A 37 0.90 8.64 -8.27
CA GLU A 37 0.94 10.09 -8.04
C GLU A 37 -0.35 10.58 -7.35
N ARG A 38 -1.53 10.14 -7.81
CA ARG A 38 -2.79 10.48 -7.11
C ARG A 38 -2.84 9.94 -5.68
N ALA A 39 -2.40 8.69 -5.45
CA ALA A 39 -2.37 8.13 -4.11
C ALA A 39 -1.39 8.89 -3.19
N ALA A 40 -0.25 9.33 -3.72
CA ALA A 40 0.71 10.15 -2.98
C ALA A 40 0.16 11.55 -2.65
N LEU A 41 -0.54 12.19 -3.60
CA LEU A 41 -1.18 13.48 -3.37
C LEU A 41 -2.33 13.39 -2.35
N LEU A 42 -3.16 12.35 -2.42
CA LEU A 42 -4.23 12.12 -1.46
C LEU A 42 -3.69 11.85 -0.06
N LYS A 43 -2.59 11.09 0.08
CA LYS A 43 -1.93 10.86 1.37
C LYS A 43 -1.38 12.16 1.97
N LYS A 44 -0.68 12.97 1.18
CA LYS A 44 -0.18 14.27 1.65
C LYS A 44 -1.30 15.20 2.08
N ALA A 45 -2.37 15.31 1.29
CA ALA A 45 -3.53 16.12 1.64
C ALA A 45 -4.22 15.65 2.95
N GLN A 46 -4.23 14.35 3.21
CA GLN A 46 -4.76 13.79 4.47
C GLN A 46 -3.84 14.07 5.66
N GLU A 47 -2.51 13.99 5.46
CA GLU A 47 -1.52 14.31 6.50
C GLU A 47 -1.54 15.81 6.84
N ASP A 48 -1.61 16.68 5.84
CA ASP A 48 -1.72 18.13 6.03
C ASP A 48 -3.05 18.50 6.71
N ALA A 49 -4.16 17.87 6.33
CA ALA A 49 -5.45 18.07 7.00
C ALA A 49 -5.43 17.58 8.46
N ALA A 50 -4.79 16.43 8.73
CA ALA A 50 -4.65 15.91 10.09
C ALA A 50 -3.75 16.81 10.95
N ALA A 51 -2.66 17.35 10.39
CA ALA A 51 -1.80 18.32 11.07
C ALA A 51 -2.51 19.64 11.36
N ALA A 52 -3.32 20.15 10.42
CA ALA A 52 -4.11 21.36 10.62
C ALA A 52 -5.20 21.18 11.70
N VAL A 53 -5.85 20.01 11.75
CA VAL A 53 -6.82 19.69 12.80
C VAL A 53 -6.14 19.52 14.16
N ALA A 54 -4.96 18.90 14.21
CA ALA A 54 -4.18 18.77 15.44
C ALA A 54 -3.69 20.13 15.97
N ALA A 55 -3.24 21.03 15.08
CA ALA A 55 -2.85 22.39 15.46
C ALA A 55 -4.05 23.23 15.93
N ALA A 56 -5.20 23.11 15.26
CA ALA A 56 -6.43 23.79 15.68
C ALA A 56 -7.00 23.24 17.01
N ALA A 57 -6.77 21.97 17.33
CA ALA A 57 -7.14 21.36 18.60
C ALA A 57 -6.16 21.66 19.75
N ALA A 58 -4.92 22.07 19.45
CA ALA A 58 -3.95 22.53 20.45
C ALA A 58 -4.14 24.02 20.82
N ALA A 59 -4.65 24.84 19.91
CA ALA A 59 -4.92 26.27 20.14
C ALA A 59 -5.87 26.60 21.33
N PRO A 60 -6.93 25.84 21.65
CA PRO A 60 -7.76 26.16 22.81
C PRO A 60 -7.11 25.76 24.15
N ALA A 61 -6.03 24.97 24.16
CA ALA A 61 -5.38 24.52 25.40
C ALA A 61 -4.33 25.52 25.93
N GLU A 62 -3.74 26.36 25.08
CA GLU A 62 -2.78 27.38 25.52
C GLU A 62 -3.45 28.70 25.98
N ALA A 63 -4.73 28.92 25.65
CA ALA A 63 -5.47 30.10 26.09
C ALA A 63 -5.97 30.03 27.55
N GLU A 64 -6.09 28.83 28.13
CA GLU A 64 -6.51 28.67 29.54
C GLU A 64 -5.32 28.70 30.52
N ALA A 65 -4.09 28.44 30.06
CA ALA A 65 -2.89 28.48 30.90
C ALA A 65 -2.28 29.88 31.07
N ALA A 66 -2.60 30.83 30.17
CA ALA A 66 -2.06 32.20 30.21
C ALA A 66 -2.95 33.20 30.96
N SER A 67 -4.11 32.79 31.48
CA SER A 67 -5.02 33.65 32.25
C SER A 67 -5.03 33.37 33.76
N ALA A 68 -4.08 32.56 34.25
CA ALA A 68 -4.00 32.15 35.66
C ALA A 68 -2.67 32.54 36.34
N GLU A 69 -1.99 33.59 35.87
CA GLU A 69 -0.88 34.24 36.60
C GLU A 69 -1.23 35.69 36.98
#